data_AF-A0A1Q7BCR0-F1
#
_entry.id   AF-A0A1Q7BCR0-F1
#
_cell.length_a   1.000
_cell.length_b   1.000
_cell.length_c   1.000
_cell.angle_alpha   90.00
_cell.angle_beta   90.00
_cell.angle_gamma   90.00
#
_symmetry.space_group_name_H-M   'P 1'
#
loop_
_entity.id
_entity.type
_entity.pdbx_description
1 polymer ?
#
loop_
_entity_poly.entity_id
_entity_poly.type
_entity_poly.pdbx_seq_one_letter_code
_entity_poly.pdbx_strand_id
1 'polypeptide(L)'
;MFPSRSTASDDVKLWLPRHKCRICGVEVEFAQVKVHYQTTHPEYAKWGRQLHTLIWLALGSGVALVIVDALYLRSVNQILQYIVPGYLFGSCFLVIGLHVRKLISFRDAWEKTHP
;
A
#
# COMPACT_ATOMS: atom_id res chain seq x y z
N MET A 1 -2.76 -37.42 -32.19
CA MET A 1 -3.72 -36.32 -32.01
C MET A 1 -3.59 -35.86 -30.56
N PHE A 2 -2.81 -34.82 -30.29
CA PHE A 2 -2.57 -34.34 -28.93
C PHE A 2 -3.75 -33.46 -28.49
N PRO A 3 -4.38 -33.69 -27.33
CA PRO A 3 -5.43 -32.81 -26.85
C PRO A 3 -4.86 -31.41 -26.60
N SER A 4 -5.54 -30.41 -27.16
CA SER A 4 -5.19 -28.99 -27.10
C SER A 4 -5.19 -28.50 -25.65
N ARG A 5 -4.02 -28.04 -25.20
CA ARG A 5 -3.72 -27.47 -23.88
C ARG A 5 -4.30 -26.05 -23.69
N SER A 6 -5.52 -25.78 -24.15
CA SER A 6 -6.09 -24.42 -24.18
C SER A 6 -7.14 -24.16 -23.10
N THR A 7 -7.83 -25.17 -22.56
CA THR A 7 -8.93 -24.93 -21.62
C THR A 7 -8.46 -24.63 -20.19
N ALA A 8 -7.44 -25.35 -19.70
CA ALA A 8 -6.98 -25.20 -18.32
C ALA A 8 -6.32 -23.84 -18.00
N SER A 9 -5.73 -23.15 -19.00
CA SER A 9 -5.10 -21.85 -18.78
C SER A 9 -6.11 -20.70 -18.71
N ASP A 10 -7.22 -20.84 -19.44
CA ASP A 10 -8.28 -19.82 -19.48
C ASP A 10 -9.17 -19.92 -18.23
N ASP A 11 -9.39 -21.14 -17.71
CA ASP A 11 -10.11 -21.35 -16.46
C ASP A 11 -9.37 -20.77 -15.24
N VAL A 12 -8.03 -20.81 -15.22
CA VAL A 12 -7.21 -20.22 -14.14
C VAL A 12 -7.32 -18.69 -14.12
N LYS A 13 -7.47 -18.04 -15.29
CA LYS A 13 -7.68 -16.58 -15.36
C LYS A 13 -9.00 -16.14 -14.75
N LEU A 14 -10.01 -17.00 -14.74
CA LEU A 14 -11.34 -16.66 -14.22
C LEU A 14 -11.38 -16.53 -12.69
N TRP A 15 -10.48 -17.23 -11.98
CA TRP A 15 -10.43 -17.27 -10.51
C TRP A 15 -9.45 -16.27 -9.88
N LEU A 16 -8.59 -15.64 -10.68
CA LEU A 16 -7.68 -14.63 -10.17
C LEU A 16 -8.46 -13.34 -9.88
N PRO A 17 -8.41 -12.81 -8.65
CA PRO A 17 -9.12 -11.58 -8.31
C PRO A 17 -8.69 -10.47 -9.26
N ARG A 18 -9.63 -9.89 -10.00
CA ARG A 18 -9.35 -8.71 -10.83
C ARG A 18 -9.27 -7.49 -9.94
N HIS A 19 -8.24 -6.67 -10.17
CA HIS A 19 -8.01 -5.45 -9.44
C HIS A 19 -8.15 -4.26 -10.38
N LYS A 20 -9.13 -3.40 -10.08
CA LYS A 20 -9.31 -2.14 -10.80
C LYS A 20 -8.21 -1.16 -10.40
N CYS A 21 -7.40 -0.71 -11.37
CA CYS A 21 -6.42 0.34 -11.14
C CYS A 21 -7.14 1.63 -10.71
N ARG A 22 -6.70 2.26 -9.62
CA ARG A 22 -7.34 3.47 -9.08
C ARG A 22 -6.91 4.76 -9.78
N ILE A 23 -5.91 4.70 -10.66
CA ILE A 23 -5.39 5.84 -11.44
C ILE A 23 -6.06 5.88 -12.81
N CYS A 24 -5.95 4.81 -13.61
CA CYS A 24 -6.50 4.75 -14.97
C CYS A 24 -7.86 4.02 -15.07
N GLY A 25 -8.33 3.37 -14.01
CA GLY A 25 -9.62 2.66 -14.01
C GLY A 25 -9.64 1.31 -14.73
N VAL A 26 -8.55 0.91 -15.38
CA VAL A 26 -8.44 -0.38 -16.10
C VAL A 26 -8.47 -1.55 -15.12
N GLU A 27 -9.20 -2.60 -15.47
CA GLU A 27 -9.15 -3.88 -14.76
C GLU A 27 -7.87 -4.62 -15.11
N VAL A 28 -7.05 -4.92 -14.11
CA VAL A 28 -5.80 -5.65 -14.26
C VAL A 28 -5.85 -6.89 -13.38
N GLU A 29 -5.36 -8.02 -13.89
CA GLU A 29 -5.21 -9.24 -13.08
C GLU A 29 -4.29 -8.95 -11.89
N PHE A 30 -4.63 -9.42 -10.68
CA PHE A 30 -3.87 -9.11 -9.46
C PHE A 30 -2.36 -9.36 -9.57
N ALA A 31 -1.99 -10.47 -10.22
CA ALA A 31 -0.59 -10.85 -10.47
C ALA A 31 0.16 -9.81 -11.33
N GLN A 32 -0.56 -9.09 -12.20
CA GLN A 32 0.00 -8.09 -13.13
C GLN A 32 -0.16 -6.65 -12.65
N VAL A 33 -0.87 -6.39 -11.55
CA VAL A 33 -1.06 -5.04 -11.00
C VAL A 33 0.28 -4.34 -10.75
N LYS A 34 1.25 -5.05 -10.19
CA LYS A 34 2.58 -4.49 -9.93
C LYS A 34 3.28 -4.08 -11.22
N VAL A 35 3.21 -4.91 -12.25
CA VAL A 35 3.80 -4.64 -13.57
C VAL A 35 3.09 -3.45 -14.20
N HIS A 36 1.76 -3.42 -14.18
CA HIS A 36 0.96 -2.31 -14.68
C HIS A 36 1.33 -0.97 -14.02
N TYR A 37 1.47 -0.92 -12.69
CA TYR A 37 1.93 0.31 -12.04
C TYR A 37 3.37 0.67 -12.43
N GLN A 38 4.25 -0.30 -12.63
CA GLN A 38 5.64 -0.03 -13.04
C GLN A 38 5.74 0.48 -14.48
N THR A 39 4.90 -0.02 -15.40
CA THR A 39 4.95 0.33 -16.82
C THR A 39 4.10 1.57 -17.15
N THR A 40 2.89 1.64 -16.61
CA THR A 40 1.89 2.66 -16.98
C THR A 40 1.93 3.85 -16.03
N HIS A 41 2.36 3.66 -14.79
CA HIS A 41 2.43 4.71 -13.77
C HIS A 41 3.79 4.72 -13.03
N PRO A 42 4.93 4.84 -13.76
CA PRO A 42 6.26 4.67 -13.18
C PRO A 42 6.55 5.63 -12.02
N GLU A 43 6.03 6.87 -12.09
CA GLU A 43 6.14 7.86 -11.02
C GLU A 43 5.42 7.43 -9.74
N TYR A 44 4.22 6.87 -9.86
CA TYR A 44 3.49 6.32 -8.73
C TYR A 44 4.23 5.11 -8.14
N ALA A 45 4.77 4.23 -8.99
CA ALA A 45 5.53 3.07 -8.54
C ALA A 45 6.84 3.46 -7.81
N LYS A 46 7.53 4.52 -8.26
CA LYS A 46 8.73 5.05 -7.59
C LYS A 46 8.39 5.65 -6.24
N TRP A 47 7.36 6.49 -6.19
CA TRP A 47 6.86 7.07 -4.95
C TRP A 47 6.38 6.00 -3.96
N GLY A 48 5.69 4.97 -4.44
CA GLY A 48 5.23 3.84 -3.61
C GLY A 48 6.39 3.08 -2.95
N ARG A 49 7.51 2.87 -3.65
CA ARG A 49 8.72 2.25 -3.07
C ARG A 49 9.36 3.13 -1.99
N GLN A 50 9.45 4.45 -2.23
CA GLN A 50 9.96 5.39 -1.24
C GLN A 50 9.08 5.39 0.01
N LEU A 51 7.75 5.45 -0.18
CA LEU A 51 6.81 5.43 0.93
C LEU A 51 6.84 4.11 1.68
N HIS A 52 6.95 2.97 0.99
CA HIS A 52 7.11 1.67 1.66
C HIS A 52 8.36 1.62 2.54
N THR A 53 9.47 2.22 2.07
CA THR A 53 10.70 2.34 2.87
C THR A 53 10.49 3.23 4.09
N LEU A 54 9.83 4.39 3.93
CA LEU A 54 9.49 5.28 5.05
C LEU A 54 8.55 4.61 6.06
N ILE A 55 7.55 3.88 5.60
CA ILE A 55 6.64 3.10 6.44
C ILE A 55 7.41 2.03 7.20
N TRP A 56 8.33 1.33 6.56
CA TRP A 56 9.17 0.32 7.22
C TRP A 56 10.06 0.93 8.31
N LEU A 57 10.68 2.07 8.03
CA LEU A 57 11.46 2.81 9.02
C LEU A 57 10.58 3.30 10.18
N ALA A 58 9.40 3.84 9.86
CA ALA A 58 8.43 4.29 10.86
C ALA A 58 7.94 3.12 11.74
N LEU A 59 7.62 1.97 11.15
CA LEU A 59 7.25 0.76 11.88
C LEU A 59 8.40 0.27 12.78
N GLY A 60 9.63 0.21 12.26
CA GLY A 60 10.80 -0.15 13.06
C GLY A 60 10.99 0.78 14.26
N SER A 61 10.87 2.09 14.04
CA SER A 61 10.94 3.08 15.12
C SER A 61 9.78 2.96 16.11
N GLY A 62 8.57 2.66 15.64
CA GLY A 62 7.39 2.43 16.47
C GLY A 62 7.55 1.20 17.37
N VAL A 63 8.09 0.10 16.84
CA VAL A 63 8.39 -1.10 17.64
C VAL A 63 9.42 -0.79 18.72
N ALA A 64 10.50 -0.08 18.38
CA ALA A 64 11.49 0.34 19.37
C ALA A 64 10.86 1.22 20.46
N LEU A 65 9.96 2.12 20.08
CA LEU A 65 9.26 3.01 21.01
C LEU A 65 8.31 2.24 21.93
N VAL A 66 7.62 1.21 21.42
CA VAL A 66 6.80 0.29 22.23
C VAL A 66 7.65 -0.51 23.22
N ILE A 67 8.84 -0.97 22.81
CA ILE A 67 9.76 -1.67 23.71
C ILE A 67 10.23 -0.74 24.83
N VAL A 68 10.64 0.48 24.50
CA VAL A 68 11.03 1.50 25.50
C VAL A 68 9.86 1.84 26.43
N ASP A 69 8.65 1.94 25.89
CA ASP A 69 7.45 2.21 26.69
C ASP A 69 7.16 1.08 27.68
N ALA A 70 7.16 -0.17 27.20
CA ALA A 70 6.91 -1.35 28.02
C ALA A 70 7.95 -1.53 29.13
N LEU A 71 9.22 -1.24 28.84
CA LEU A 71 10.32 -1.41 29.79
C LEU A 71 10.49 -0.24 30.77
N TYR A 72 10.14 0.99 30.38
CA TYR A 72 10.52 2.19 31.12
C TYR A 72 9.36 3.14 31.43
N LEU A 73 8.54 3.51 30.44
CA LEU A 73 7.43 4.46 30.67
C LEU A 73 6.34 3.84 31.53
N ARG A 74 6.08 2.54 31.34
CA ARG A 74 5.06 1.79 32.10
C ARG A 74 5.39 1.67 33.59
N SER A 75 6.67 1.59 33.94
CA SER A 75 7.12 1.55 35.33
C SER A 75 7.14 2.93 35.99
N VAL A 76 7.28 4.00 35.21
CA VAL A 76 7.38 5.37 35.74
C VAL A 76 6.00 6.02 35.92
N ASN A 77 5.06 5.84 34.98
CA ASN A 77 3.73 6.44 35.11
C ASN A 77 2.67 5.72 34.25
N GLN A 78 1.61 5.19 34.88
CA GLN A 78 0.52 4.49 34.19
C GLN A 78 -0.25 5.37 33.20
N ILE A 79 -0.27 6.70 33.38
CA ILE A 79 -0.97 7.62 32.46
C ILE A 79 -0.30 7.69 31.09
N LEU A 80 1.03 7.51 31.03
CA LEU A 80 1.79 7.60 29.76
C LEU A 80 1.50 6.42 28.81
N GLN A 81 0.88 5.34 29.32
CA GLN A 81 0.53 4.14 28.56
C GLN A 81 -0.42 4.40 27.39
N TYR A 82 -1.18 5.50 27.42
CA TYR A 82 -2.13 5.85 26.35
C TYR A 82 -1.52 6.73 25.25
N ILE A 83 -0.37 7.36 25.52
CA ILE A 83 0.29 8.26 24.57
C ILE A 83 0.85 7.46 23.39
N VAL A 84 1.49 6.33 23.66
CA VAL A 84 2.12 5.50 22.62
C VAL A 84 1.08 4.89 21.66
N PRO A 85 -0.02 4.25 22.13
CA PRO A 85 -1.09 3.82 21.24
C PRO A 85 -1.72 4.97 20.47
N GLY A 86 -1.95 6.12 21.11
CA GLY A 86 -2.51 7.31 20.46
C GLY A 86 -1.62 7.83 19.33
N TYR A 87 -0.31 7.89 19.56
CA TYR A 87 0.67 8.27 18.55
C TYR A 87 0.71 7.28 17.38
N LEU A 88 0.74 5.97 17.67
CA LEU A 88 0.74 4.94 16.63
C LEU A 88 -0.53 5.02 15.77
N PHE A 89 -1.71 5.12 16.40
CA PHE A 89 -2.96 5.28 15.67
C PHE A 89 -2.98 6.56 14.82
N GLY A 90 -2.60 7.70 15.39
CA GLY A 90 -2.52 8.96 14.67
C GLY A 90 -1.59 8.89 13.45
N SER A 91 -0.41 8.27 13.64
CA SER A 91 0.56 8.09 12.55
C SER A 91 0.01 7.23 11.41
N CYS A 92 -0.71 6.14 11.72
CA CYS A 92 -1.37 5.30 10.71
C CYS A 92 -2.39 6.08 9.89
N PHE A 93 -3.26 6.87 10.54
CA PHE A 93 -4.25 7.70 9.83
C PHE A 93 -3.58 8.73 8.94
N LEU A 94 -2.49 9.36 9.38
CA LEU A 94 -1.72 10.31 8.56
C LEU A 94 -1.12 9.63 7.33
N VAL A 95 -0.52 8.45 7.47
CA VAL A 95 0.04 7.68 6.36
C VAL A 95 -1.04 7.30 5.35
N ILE A 96 -2.19 6.82 5.81
CA ILE A 96 -3.33 6.48 4.94
C ILE A 96 -3.83 7.73 4.21
N GLY A 97 -3.98 8.85 4.92
CA GLY A 97 -4.39 10.13 4.33
C GLY A 97 -3.42 10.61 3.26
N LEU A 98 -2.11 10.55 3.52
CA LEU A 98 -1.07 10.87 2.53
C LEU A 98 -1.17 9.96 1.30
N HIS A 99 -1.41 8.66 1.51
CA HIS A 99 -1.63 7.72 0.42
C HIS A 99 -2.82 8.08 -0.47
N VAL A 100 -3.98 8.35 0.13
CA VAL A 100 -5.20 8.68 -0.60
C VAL A 100 -5.03 10.00 -1.36
N ARG A 101 -4.51 11.04 -0.70
CA ARG A 101 -4.29 12.35 -1.33
C ARG A 101 -3.34 12.24 -2.52
N LYS A 102 -2.24 11.48 -2.38
CA LYS A 102 -1.30 11.32 -3.48
C LYS A 102 -1.90 10.52 -4.63
N LEU A 103 -2.67 9.46 -4.34
CA LEU A 103 -3.36 8.67 -5.36
C LEU A 103 -4.33 9.53 -6.17
N ILE A 104 -5.13 10.38 -5.51
CA ILE A 104 -6.03 11.32 -6.17
C ILE A 104 -5.23 12.27 -7.07
N SER A 105 -4.12 12.83 -6.58
CA SER A 105 -3.30 13.73 -7.39
C SER A 105 -2.76 13.08 -8.68
N PHE A 106 -2.42 11.78 -8.64
CA PHE A 106 -1.99 11.06 -9.83
C PHE A 106 -3.14 10.74 -10.77
N ARG A 107 -4.32 10.38 -10.23
CA ARG A 107 -5.53 10.17 -11.03
C ARG A 107 -5.93 11.45 -11.76
N ASP A 108 -5.97 12.57 -11.05
CA ASP A 108 -6.36 13.86 -11.64
C ASP A 108 -5.33 14.32 -12.70
N ALA A 109 -4.04 14.03 -12.51
CA ALA A 109 -3.02 14.29 -13.52
C ALA A 109 -3.16 13.38 -14.75
N TRP A 110 -3.57 12.12 -14.54
CA TRP A 110 -3.84 11.17 -15.62
C TRP A 110 -5.03 11.61 -16.47
N GLU A 111 -6.15 11.96 -15.84
CA GLU A 111 -7.37 12.42 -16.52
C GLU A 111 -7.12 13.67 -17.38
N LYS A 112 -6.26 14.59 -16.92
CA LYS A 112 -5.87 15.77 -17.70
C LYS A 112 -5.03 15.46 -18.94
N THR A 113 -4.28 14.37 -18.93
CA THR A 113 -3.35 14.01 -20.01
C THR A 113 -3.93 12.98 -20.97
N HIS A 114 -4.99 12.27 -20.56
CA HIS A 114 -5.64 11.21 -21.32
C HIS A 114 -7.18 11.37 -21.20
N PRO A 115 -7.77 12.30 -21.98
CA PRO A 115 -9.22 12.53 -22.01
C PRO A 115 -10.00 11.36 -22.63
#